data_AF-A0A194XCH7-F1
#
_entry.id   AF-A0A194XCH7-F1
#
_cell.length_a   1.000
_cell.length_b   1.000
_cell.length_c   1.000
_cell.angle_alpha   90.00
_cell.angle_beta   90.00
_cell.angle_gamma   90.00
#
_symmetry.space_group_name_H-M   'P 1'
#
loop_
_entity.id
_entity.type
_entity.pdbx_description
1 polymer ?
#
loop_
_entity_poly.entity_id
_entity_poly.type
_entity_poly.pdbx_seq_one_letter_code
_entity_poly.pdbx_strand_id
1 'polypeptide(L)'
;MTVTEAVKSAVGLSSAPAPATREEMREARLPLAYRDSCANLLIPLNRCRYEEYYLPWKCETERHSYEKCQYEEFKKRVAKMDELRAAKGGERSN
;
A
#
# COMPACT_ATOMS: atom_id res chain seq x y z
N MET A 1 -2.29 -15.87 20.49
CA MET A 1 -1.32 -14.75 20.52
C MET A 1 -0.17 -15.18 21.42
N THR A 2 0.99 -15.51 20.86
CA THR A 2 2.16 -15.89 21.65
C THR A 2 2.82 -14.64 22.24
N VAL A 3 3.53 -14.76 23.35
CA VAL A 3 4.26 -13.64 24.01
C VAL A 3 5.19 -12.91 23.01
N THR A 4 5.69 -13.62 22.01
CA THR A 4 6.52 -13.08 20.93
C THR A 4 5.80 -12.09 20.00
N GLU A 5 4.50 -12.28 19.75
CA GLU A 5 3.68 -11.36 18.94
C GLU A 5 3.40 -10.05 19.69
N ALA A 6 3.17 -10.12 21.00
CA ALA A 6 2.96 -8.95 21.84
C ALA A 6 4.22 -8.07 21.92
N VAL A 7 5.40 -8.68 22.02
CA VAL A 7 6.68 -7.95 22.01
C VAL A 7 6.94 -7.30 20.65
N LYS A 8 6.64 -7.99 19.53
CA LYS A 8 6.74 -7.39 18.18
C LYS A 8 5.85 -6.15 18.02
N SER A 9 4.61 -6.23 18.53
CA SER A 9 3.67 -5.11 18.48
C SER A 9 4.12 -3.95 19.38
N ALA A 10 4.68 -4.22 20.56
CA ALA A 10 5.12 -3.20 21.51
C ALA A 10 6.37 -2.42 21.04
N VAL A 11 7.23 -3.06 20.25
CA VAL A 11 8.45 -2.45 19.68
C VAL A 11 8.20 -1.90 18.26
N GLY A 12 6.94 -1.86 17.80
CA GLY A 12 6.57 -1.31 16.50
C GLY A 12 7.08 -2.08 15.29
N LEU A 13 7.53 -3.33 15.49
CA LEU A 13 8.08 -4.17 14.44
C LEU A 13 6.93 -4.90 13.72
N SER A 14 6.15 -4.15 12.95
CA SER A 14 5.13 -4.71 12.06
C SER A 14 5.80 -5.48 10.92
N SER A 15 5.25 -6.64 10.56
CA SER A 15 5.71 -7.45 9.42
C SER A 15 5.40 -6.82 8.05
N ALA A 16 4.71 -5.68 8.02
CA ALA A 16 4.46 -4.91 6.81
C ALA A 16 5.71 -4.08 6.45
N PRO A 17 6.10 -4.03 5.16
CA PRO A 17 7.20 -3.18 4.73
C PRO A 17 6.90 -1.73 5.12
N ALA A 18 7.88 -1.07 5.73
CA ALA A 18 7.73 0.30 6.21
C ALA A 18 7.28 1.23 5.07
N PRO A 19 6.34 2.16 5.32
CA PRO A 19 5.90 3.11 4.31
C PRO A 19 7.07 3.99 3.86
N ALA A 20 7.05 4.40 2.59
CA ALA A 20 8.08 5.27 2.04
C ALA A 20 8.00 6.65 2.71
N THR A 21 9.15 7.22 3.04
CA THR A 21 9.25 8.58 3.53
C THR A 21 8.92 9.58 2.41
N ARG A 22 8.53 10.80 2.80
CA ARG A 22 8.23 11.86 1.84
C ARG A 22 9.43 12.22 0.95
N GLU A 23 10.62 12.18 1.52
CA GLU A 23 11.87 12.47 0.82
C GLU A 23 12.18 11.38 -0.22
N GLU A 24 12.01 10.09 0.12
CA GLU A 24 12.16 8.97 -0.82
C GLU A 24 11.17 9.04 -1.99
N MET A 25 9.89 9.38 -1.71
CA MET A 25 8.89 9.56 -2.78
C MET A 25 9.20 10.74 -3.70
N ARG A 26 9.84 11.80 -3.18
CA ARG A 26 10.32 12.94 -3.98
C ARG A 26 11.51 12.54 -4.84
N GLU A 27 12.49 11.87 -4.26
CA GLU A 27 13.70 11.36 -4.93
C GLU A 27 13.32 10.44 -6.10
N ALA A 28 12.38 9.53 -5.86
CA ALA A 28 11.83 8.62 -6.87
C ALA A 28 10.87 9.28 -7.87
N ARG A 29 10.64 10.59 -7.75
CA ARG A 29 9.78 11.40 -8.64
C ARG A 29 8.38 10.81 -8.84
N LEU A 30 7.78 10.25 -7.79
CA LEU A 30 6.44 9.67 -7.89
C LEU A 30 5.39 10.77 -8.17
N PRO A 31 4.45 10.56 -9.12
CA PRO A 31 3.29 11.43 -9.29
C PRO A 31 2.43 11.47 -8.02
N LEU A 32 1.75 12.59 -7.78
CA LEU A 32 0.96 12.79 -6.55
C LEU A 32 -0.08 11.70 -6.30
N ALA A 33 -0.70 11.17 -7.36
CA ALA A 33 -1.71 10.12 -7.26
C ALA A 33 -1.16 8.80 -6.69
N TYR A 34 0.14 8.56 -6.77
CA TYR A 34 0.79 7.33 -6.30
C TYR A 34 1.61 7.52 -5.02
N ARG A 35 1.49 8.67 -4.36
CA ARG A 35 2.12 8.95 -3.06
C ARG A 35 1.21 8.52 -1.91
N ASP A 36 0.82 7.25 -1.93
CA ASP A 36 -0.06 6.61 -0.96
C ASP A 36 0.72 5.71 0.01
N SER A 37 0.01 4.98 0.87
CA SER A 37 0.62 4.05 1.82
C SER A 37 1.37 2.88 1.17
N CYS A 38 1.18 2.64 -0.13
CA CYS A 38 1.79 1.54 -0.89
C CYS A 38 2.98 2.00 -1.74
N ALA A 39 3.39 3.26 -1.65
CA ALA A 39 4.47 3.85 -2.46
C ALA A 39 5.83 3.16 -2.27
N ASN A 40 6.10 2.57 -1.10
CA ASN A 40 7.30 1.80 -0.82
C ASN A 40 7.48 0.57 -1.74
N LEU A 41 6.38 0.00 -2.23
CA LEU A 41 6.40 -1.11 -3.19
C LEU A 41 6.48 -0.63 -4.64
N LEU A 42 6.01 0.58 -4.93
CA LEU A 42 6.04 1.14 -6.27
C LEU A 42 7.45 1.57 -6.70
N ILE A 43 8.25 2.10 -5.78
CA ILE A 43 9.63 2.52 -6.04
C ILE A 43 10.48 1.36 -6.61
N PRO A 44 10.59 0.19 -5.95
CA PRO A 44 11.34 -0.94 -6.49
C PRO A 44 10.72 -1.51 -7.77
N LEU A 45 9.39 -1.53 -7.90
CA LEU A 45 8.72 -1.95 -9.14
C LEU A 45 9.12 -1.06 -10.33
N ASN A 46 9.11 0.26 -10.15
CA ASN A 46 9.50 1.18 -11.21
C ASN A 46 10.98 1.04 -11.56
N ARG A 47 11.85 0.81 -10.57
CA ARG A 47 13.26 0.51 -10.82
C ARG A 47 13.42 -0.75 -11.68
N CYS A 48 12.77 -1.86 -11.30
CA CYS A 48 12.81 -3.10 -12.06
C CYS A 48 12.27 -2.91 -13.48
N ARG A 49 11.17 -2.15 -13.66
CA ARG A 49 10.63 -1.83 -14.98
C ARG A 49 11.62 -1.08 -15.87
N TYR A 50 12.36 -0.10 -15.33
CA TYR A 50 13.38 0.60 -16.10
C TYR A 50 14.55 -0.33 -16.47
N GLU A 51 15.02 -1.15 -15.54
CA GLU A 51 16.14 -2.09 -15.75
C GLU A 51 15.79 -3.18 -16.78
N GLU A 52 14.53 -3.64 -16.79
CA GLU A 52 14.03 -4.71 -17.67
C GLU A 52 13.24 -4.18 -18.89
N TYR A 53 13.40 -2.90 -19.24
CA TYR A 53 12.75 -2.27 -20.41
C TYR A 53 11.23 -2.45 -20.47
N TYR A 54 10.57 -2.47 -19.32
CA TYR A 54 9.11 -2.59 -19.18
C TYR A 54 8.52 -3.87 -19.81
N LEU A 55 9.31 -4.95 -19.89
CA LEU A 55 8.81 -6.22 -20.40
C LEU A 55 7.72 -6.81 -19.47
N PRO A 56 6.57 -7.25 -20.00
CA PRO A 56 5.40 -7.59 -19.18
C PRO A 56 5.52 -8.87 -18.36
N TRP A 57 6.47 -9.75 -18.72
CA TRP A 57 6.80 -11.02 -18.02
C TRP A 57 7.97 -10.86 -17.02
N LYS A 58 8.49 -9.64 -16.85
CA LYS A 58 9.48 -9.30 -15.82
C LYS A 58 8.82 -8.52 -14.69
N CYS A 59 9.44 -8.54 -13.51
CA CYS A 59 8.98 -7.82 -12.32
C CYS A 59 7.56 -8.21 -11.84
N GLU A 60 7.12 -9.45 -12.10
CA GLU A 60 5.75 -9.90 -11.78
C GLU A 60 5.50 -9.95 -10.27
N THR A 61 6.48 -10.37 -9.50
CA THR A 61 6.39 -10.46 -8.03
C THR A 61 6.21 -9.08 -7.40
N GLU A 62 7.00 -8.10 -7.84
CA GLU A 62 6.94 -6.71 -7.41
C GLU A 62 5.60 -6.08 -7.82
N ARG A 63 5.16 -6.34 -9.05
CA ARG A 63 3.85 -5.89 -9.56
C ARG A 63 2.72 -6.44 -8.69
N HIS A 64 2.68 -7.75 -8.48
CA HIS A 64 1.63 -8.40 -7.72
C HIS A 64 1.63 -7.96 -6.25
N SER A 65 2.81 -7.74 -5.67
CA SER A 65 2.93 -7.23 -4.30
C SER A 65 2.34 -5.82 -4.17
N TYR A 66 2.63 -4.93 -5.13
CA TYR A 66 2.06 -3.58 -5.16
C TYR A 66 0.53 -3.62 -5.37
N GLU A 67 0.03 -4.42 -6.31
CA GLU A 67 -1.40 -4.58 -6.57
C GLU A 67 -2.16 -5.12 -5.36
N LYS A 68 -1.58 -6.09 -4.64
CA LYS A 68 -2.15 -6.62 -3.41
C LYS A 68 -2.28 -5.53 -2.34
N CYS A 69 -1.24 -4.69 -2.17
CA CYS A 69 -1.30 -3.57 -1.23
C CYS A 69 -2.44 -2.60 -1.57
N GLN A 70 -2.57 -2.23 -2.85
CA GLN A 70 -3.65 -1.37 -3.34
C GLN A 70 -5.04 -1.98 -3.09
N TYR A 71 -5.17 -3.28 -3.32
CA TYR A 71 -6.42 -3.98 -3.06
C TYR A 71 -6.78 -4.01 -1.58
N GLU A 72 -5.80 -4.19 -0.69
CA GLU A 72 -6.01 -4.13 0.75
C GLU A 72 -6.40 -2.71 1.22
N GLU A 73 -5.80 -1.67 0.65
CA GLU A 73 -6.16 -0.27 0.92
C GLU A 73 -7.58 0.02 0.41
N PHE A 74 -7.95 -0.44 -0.78
CA PHE A 74 -9.31 -0.34 -1.31
C PHE A 74 -10.35 -0.98 -0.38
N LYS A 75 -10.08 -2.20 0.12
CA LYS A 75 -10.98 -2.86 1.08
C LYS A 75 -11.16 -2.04 2.37
N LYS A 76 -10.11 -1.37 2.86
CA LYS A 76 -10.22 -0.46 4.02
C LYS A 76 -11.14 0.72 3.70
N ARG A 77 -11.04 1.29 2.50
CA ARG A 77 -11.94 2.37 2.05
C ARG A 77 -13.40 1.91 1.91
N VAL A 78 -13.63 0.71 1.39
CA VAL A 78 -14.98 0.12 1.32
C VAL A 78 -15.57 -0.05 2.72
N ALA A 79 -14.81 -0.66 3.65
CA ALA A 79 -15.24 -0.80 5.04
C ALA A 79 -15.55 0.57 5.67
N LYS A 80 -14.73 1.59 5.40
CA LYS A 80 -14.98 2.95 5.88
C LYS A 80 -16.26 3.56 5.31
N MET A 81 -16.55 3.32 4.04
CA MET A 81 -17.79 3.77 3.40
C MET A 81 -19.02 3.07 3.98
N ASP A 82 -18.92 1.78 4.31
CA ASP A 82 -20.02 1.04 4.93
C ASP A 82 -20.30 1.53 6.36
N GLU A 83 -19.26 1.85 7.15
CA GLU A 83 -19.42 2.53 8.45
C GLU A 83 -20.17 3.86 8.31
N LEU A 84 -19.80 4.69 7.33
CA LEU A 84 -20.42 5.99 7.08
C LEU A 84 -21.88 5.85 6.62
N ARG A 85 -22.20 4.83 5.81
CA ARG A 85 -23.57 4.54 5.38
C ARG A 85 -24.43 4.08 6.55
N ALA A 86 -23.91 3.20 7.40
CA ALA A 86 -24.61 2.75 8.60
C ALA A 86 -24.92 3.92 9.54
N ALA A 87 -23.96 4.83 9.73
CA ALA A 87 -24.15 6.04 10.53
C ALA A 87 -25.19 7.02 9.94
N LYS A 88 -25.39 7.00 8.62
CA LYS A 88 -26.40 7.81 7.90
C LYS A 88 -27.72 7.07 7.67
N GLY A 89 -27.98 5.96 8.36
CA GLY A 89 -29.24 5.22 8.20
C GLY A 89 -29.45 4.59 6.82
N GLY A 90 -28.38 4.32 6.07
CA GLY A 90 -28.44 3.71 4.73
C GLY A 90 -28.59 4.69 3.58
N GLU A 91 -28.58 6.00 3.83
CA GLU A 91 -28.66 7.00 2.77
C GLU A 91 -27.39 7.03 1.89
N ARG A 92 -27.59 7.05 0.58
CA ARG A 92 -26.51 7.19 -0.40
C ARG A 92 -25.98 8.63 -0.33
N SER A 93 -24.69 8.77 -0.06
CA SER A 93 -24.00 10.07 0.03
C SER A 93 -23.71 10.66 -1.36
N ASN A 94 -24.75 11.03 -2.13
CA ASN A 94 -24.61 11.58 -3.48
C ASN A 94 -25.48 12.82 -3.66
#